data_AF-A0A7K4BJL6-F1
#
_entry.id   AF-A0A7K4BJL6-F1
#
_cell.length_a   1.000
_cell.length_b   1.000
_cell.length_c   1.000
_cell.angle_alpha   90.00
_cell.angle_beta   90.00
_cell.angle_gamma   90.00
#
_symmetry.space_group_name_H-M   'P 1'
#
loop_
_entity.id
_entity.type
_entity.pdbx_description
1 polymer ?
#
loop_
_entity_poly.entity_id
_entity_poly.type
_entity_poly.pdbx_seq_one_letter_code
_entity_poly.pdbx_strand_id
1 'polypeptide(L)'
;PRYDLLKFLAISDFMPDAIDKICLEQVQTLSLSRTGMLVSKPFEIFVEAVVGSFNGTVGVTDQIAAAAAHNREYQNLGQKLEILGMKDPGDRDSVIPHLKSVLRDFNRWCFEREQRLTDNSSDGDIIKEMNRIERLFNREDLIRVGFGVGTTYQTLFGLIEENDPDLAAHIASQIGRHRRTVGAGELLDPPYPKTIELTTTGYSLGWLEW
;
A
#
# COMPACT_ATOMS: atom_id res chain seq x y z
N PRO A 1 -8.26 -19.86 -12.98
CA PRO A 1 -7.97 -18.77 -13.94
C PRO A 1 -9.20 -18.24 -14.72
N ARG A 2 -10.22 -19.05 -15.07
CA ARG A 2 -11.39 -18.60 -15.86
C ARG A 2 -12.23 -17.48 -15.24
N TYR A 3 -12.17 -17.28 -13.92
CA TYR A 3 -12.97 -16.25 -13.24
C TYR A 3 -12.12 -15.07 -12.73
N ASP A 4 -10.82 -15.09 -13.02
CA ASP A 4 -9.90 -14.05 -12.62
C ASP A 4 -9.91 -12.93 -13.67
N LEU A 5 -10.33 -11.74 -13.25
CA LEU A 5 -10.33 -10.55 -14.10
C LEU A 5 -8.94 -9.95 -14.24
N LEU A 6 -8.09 -10.14 -13.22
CA LEU A 6 -6.75 -9.58 -13.18
C LEU A 6 -5.85 -10.22 -14.22
N LYS A 7 -6.20 -11.39 -14.75
CA LYS A 7 -5.51 -11.99 -15.89
C LYS A 7 -5.51 -11.09 -17.14
N PHE A 8 -6.46 -10.16 -17.24
CA PHE A 8 -6.54 -9.21 -18.36
C PHE A 8 -5.73 -7.94 -18.09
N LEU A 9 -5.37 -7.65 -16.84
CA LEU A 9 -4.48 -6.56 -16.48
C LEU A 9 -3.04 -6.97 -16.80
N ALA A 10 -2.43 -6.30 -17.76
CA ALA A 10 -1.04 -6.50 -18.14
C ALA A 10 -0.18 -5.40 -17.52
N ILE A 11 0.81 -5.82 -16.73
CA ILE A 11 1.82 -4.94 -16.13
C ILE A 11 3.16 -5.48 -16.61
N SER A 12 3.91 -4.68 -17.35
CA SER A 12 5.27 -5.07 -17.74
C SER A 12 6.21 -4.99 -16.54
N ASP A 13 7.37 -5.63 -16.65
CA ASP A 13 8.46 -5.28 -15.75
C ASP A 13 8.85 -3.81 -15.96
N PHE A 14 9.03 -3.09 -14.86
CA PHE A 14 9.48 -1.70 -14.86
C PHE A 14 11.00 -1.69 -14.75
N MET A 15 11.67 -1.17 -15.78
CA MET A 15 13.13 -1.11 -15.83
C MET A 15 13.62 0.25 -15.33
N PRO A 16 14.70 0.31 -14.53
CA PRO A 16 15.26 1.58 -14.10
C PRO A 16 15.86 2.34 -15.30
N ASP A 17 15.67 3.65 -15.34
CA ASP A 17 16.26 4.50 -16.37
C ASP A 17 17.78 4.64 -16.22
N ALA A 18 18.26 4.47 -14.99
CA ALA A 18 19.66 4.58 -14.64
C ALA A 18 20.02 3.55 -13.56
N ILE A 19 20.98 2.68 -13.87
CA ILE A 19 21.40 1.56 -13.02
C ILE A 19 22.39 2.03 -11.93
N ASP A 20 23.02 3.18 -12.11
CA ASP A 20 24.01 3.76 -11.16
C ASP A 20 23.36 4.37 -9.90
N LYS A 21 22.04 4.22 -9.74
CA LYS A 21 21.29 4.74 -8.58
C LYS A 21 20.86 3.67 -7.58
N ILE A 22 21.46 2.49 -7.68
CA ILE A 22 21.33 1.44 -6.68
C ILE A 22 22.23 1.79 -5.49
N CYS A 23 21.68 1.82 -4.28
CA CYS A 23 22.40 2.09 -3.04
C CYS A 23 22.05 1.06 -1.96
N LEU A 24 22.97 0.89 -1.00
CA LEU A 24 22.69 0.13 0.21
C LEU A 24 22.16 1.11 1.27
N GLU A 25 20.92 0.92 1.68
CA GLU A 25 20.27 1.71 2.72
C GLU A 25 20.19 0.94 4.04
N GLN A 26 20.46 1.63 5.14
CA GLN A 26 20.17 1.10 6.47
C GLN A 26 18.77 1.54 6.89
N VAL A 27 17.96 0.57 7.33
CA VAL A 27 16.57 0.75 7.72
C VAL A 27 16.43 0.54 9.22
N GLN A 28 15.78 1.50 9.88
CA GLN A 28 15.42 1.44 11.28
C GLN A 28 13.94 1.09 11.41
N THR A 29 13.66 0.01 12.14
CA THR A 29 12.29 -0.30 12.56
C THR A 29 11.98 0.41 13.87
N LEU A 30 11.03 1.33 13.84
CA LEU A 30 10.52 2.01 15.01
C LEU A 30 9.22 1.33 15.46
N SER A 31 9.05 1.10 16.77
CA SER A 31 7.86 0.46 17.32
C SER A 31 7.23 1.29 18.41
N LEU A 32 5.91 1.38 18.38
CA LEU A 32 5.13 2.04 19.43
C LEU A 32 5.34 1.31 20.76
N SER A 33 5.77 2.07 21.76
CA SER A 33 5.92 1.62 23.15
C SER A 33 4.62 1.81 23.94
N ARG A 34 4.57 1.28 25.16
CA ARG A 34 3.43 1.49 26.07
C ARG A 34 3.19 2.96 26.44
N THR A 35 4.21 3.81 26.28
CA THR A 35 4.12 5.25 26.54
C THR A 35 3.55 6.03 25.36
N GLY A 36 3.22 5.36 24.25
CA GLY A 36 2.78 6.01 23.01
C GLY A 36 3.91 6.59 22.17
N MET A 37 5.17 6.48 22.62
CA MET A 37 6.33 6.90 21.83
C MET A 37 6.86 5.77 20.95
N LEU A 38 7.29 6.14 19.74
CA LEU A 38 8.05 5.26 18.84
C LEU A 38 9.48 5.09 19.35
N VAL A 39 9.92 3.83 19.47
CA VAL A 39 11.26 3.49 19.95
C VAL A 39 11.93 2.56 18.95
N SER A 40 13.20 2.83 18.64
CA SER A 40 13.99 2.01 17.73
C SER A 40 14.19 0.59 18.26
N LYS A 41 14.13 -0.37 17.34
CA LYS A 41 14.45 -1.77 17.63
C LYS A 41 15.97 -1.97 17.65
N PRO A 42 16.49 -2.89 18.48
CA PRO A 42 17.92 -3.08 18.66
C PRO A 42 18.60 -3.87 17.53
N PHE A 43 17.96 -4.00 16.37
CA PHE A 43 18.49 -4.72 15.21
C PHE A 43 18.61 -3.76 14.03
N GLU A 44 19.52 -4.08 13.12
CA GLU A 44 19.73 -3.33 11.89
C GLU A 44 19.21 -4.14 10.71
N ILE A 45 18.55 -3.46 9.77
CA ILE A 45 18.16 -4.03 8.49
C ILE A 45 18.93 -3.25 7.42
N PHE A 46 19.52 -3.96 6.48
CA PHE A 46 20.16 -3.37 5.30
C PHE A 46 19.40 -3.83 4.07
N VAL A 47 19.07 -2.89 3.18
CA VAL A 47 18.35 -3.16 1.94
C VAL A 47 19.08 -2.53 0.77
N GLU A 48 19.14 -3.26 -0.34
CA GLU A 48 19.51 -2.69 -1.62
C GLU A 48 18.28 -1.95 -2.16
N ALA A 49 18.41 -0.64 -2.30
CA ALA A 49 17.35 0.27 -2.72
C ALA A 49 17.76 0.99 -4.01
N VAL A 50 16.76 1.54 -4.71
CA VAL A 50 16.98 2.31 -5.93
C VAL A 50 16.32 3.67 -5.75
N VAL A 51 17.08 4.73 -6.02
CA VAL A 51 16.55 6.10 -6.02
C VAL A 51 16.50 6.60 -7.46
N GLY A 52 15.34 6.56 -8.11
CA GLY A 52 15.25 7.00 -9.49
C GLY A 52 13.89 6.82 -10.14
N SER A 53 13.91 6.86 -11.46
CA SER A 53 12.74 6.70 -12.31
C SER A 53 12.79 5.34 -12.99
N PHE A 54 11.61 4.77 -13.21
CA PHE A 54 11.44 3.48 -13.85
C PHE A 54 10.43 3.62 -14.99
N ASN A 55 10.69 2.93 -16.09
CA ASN A 55 9.81 2.91 -17.24
C ASN A 55 9.25 1.50 -17.46
N GLY A 56 7.94 1.46 -17.68
CA GLY A 56 7.17 0.25 -17.93
C GLY A 56 5.80 0.60 -18.47
N THR A 57 4.98 -0.42 -18.73
CA THR A 57 3.64 -0.25 -19.26
C THR A 57 2.62 -0.95 -18.38
N VAL A 58 1.49 -0.29 -18.20
CA VAL A 58 0.29 -0.85 -17.57
C VAL A 58 -0.83 -0.72 -18.58
N GLY A 59 -1.62 -1.78 -18.76
CA GLY A 59 -2.75 -1.76 -19.67
C GLY A 59 -3.61 -3.00 -19.55
N VAL A 60 -4.57 -3.14 -20.47
CA VAL A 60 -5.47 -4.29 -20.52
C VAL A 60 -5.27 -5.04 -21.83
N THR A 61 -5.17 -6.36 -21.74
CA THR A 61 -4.99 -7.23 -22.90
C THR A 61 -6.21 -7.21 -23.83
N ASP A 62 -5.97 -7.33 -25.14
CA ASP A 62 -7.05 -7.44 -26.14
C ASP A 62 -7.98 -8.64 -25.91
N GLN A 63 -7.48 -9.64 -25.18
CA GLN A 63 -8.20 -10.87 -24.87
C GLN A 63 -9.48 -10.64 -24.06
N ILE A 64 -9.63 -9.50 -23.37
CA ILE A 64 -10.85 -9.18 -22.61
C ILE A 64 -12.08 -9.06 -23.52
N ALA A 65 -11.92 -8.48 -24.71
CA ALA A 65 -13.01 -8.33 -25.67
C ALA A 65 -13.42 -9.69 -26.26
N ALA A 66 -12.45 -10.54 -26.60
CA ALA A 66 -12.72 -11.89 -27.06
C ALA A 66 -13.40 -12.74 -25.97
N ALA A 67 -12.94 -12.63 -24.72
CA ALA A 67 -13.52 -13.34 -23.59
C ALA A 67 -14.98 -12.92 -23.31
N ALA A 68 -15.29 -11.62 -23.44
CA ALA A 68 -16.65 -11.11 -23.27
C ALA A 68 -17.61 -11.59 -24.37
N ALA A 69 -17.13 -11.78 -25.60
CA ALA A 69 -17.92 -12.38 -26.68
C ALA A 69 -18.24 -13.87 -26.43
N HIS A 70 -17.36 -14.59 -25.73
CA HIS A 70 -17.54 -16.00 -25.35
C HIS A 70 -18.26 -16.14 -23.99
N ASN A 71 -19.49 -15.64 -23.93
CA ASN A 71 -20.31 -15.53 -22.72
C ASN A 71 -20.54 -16.87 -21.96
N ARG A 72 -20.39 -18.02 -22.63
CA ARG A 72 -20.47 -19.35 -21.99
C ARG A 72 -19.34 -19.61 -20.98
N GLU A 73 -18.16 -19.06 -21.22
CA GLU A 73 -16.97 -19.28 -20.39
C GLU A 73 -16.83 -18.19 -19.31
N TYR A 74 -17.31 -16.98 -19.61
CA TYR A 74 -17.12 -15.77 -18.79
C TYR A 74 -18.46 -15.09 -18.47
N GLN A 75 -19.45 -15.85 -17.99
CA GLN A 75 -20.84 -15.38 -17.80
C GLN A 75 -20.96 -14.09 -16.97
N ASN A 76 -20.09 -13.90 -15.98
CA ASN A 76 -20.15 -12.74 -15.08
C ASN A 76 -19.12 -11.66 -15.43
N LEU A 77 -18.40 -11.78 -16.55
CA LEU A 77 -17.35 -10.81 -16.91
C LEU A 77 -17.94 -9.42 -17.10
N GLY A 78 -19.07 -9.29 -17.82
CA GLY A 78 -19.74 -8.01 -18.05
C GLY A 78 -20.10 -7.26 -16.75
N GLN A 79 -20.60 -7.98 -15.74
CA GLN A 79 -20.95 -7.40 -14.42
C GLN A 79 -19.72 -7.01 -13.59
N LYS A 80 -18.54 -7.49 -13.98
CA LYS A 80 -17.30 -7.35 -13.24
C LYS A 80 -16.32 -6.38 -13.89
N LEU A 81 -16.61 -5.91 -15.11
CA LEU A 81 -15.80 -4.91 -15.82
C LEU A 81 -15.67 -3.61 -15.03
N GLU A 82 -16.71 -3.26 -14.26
CA GLU A 82 -16.71 -2.08 -13.39
C GLU A 82 -15.58 -2.11 -12.34
N ILE A 83 -15.12 -3.29 -11.92
CA ILE A 83 -13.96 -3.44 -11.00
C ILE A 83 -12.67 -2.95 -11.66
N LEU A 84 -12.56 -3.03 -12.99
CA LEU A 84 -11.44 -2.49 -13.77
C LEU A 84 -11.71 -1.05 -14.23
N GLY A 85 -12.84 -0.45 -13.86
CA GLY A 85 -13.27 0.87 -14.32
C GLY A 85 -13.91 0.89 -15.71
N MET A 86 -14.17 -0.27 -16.30
CA MET A 86 -14.65 -0.39 -17.68
C MET A 86 -16.18 -0.50 -17.73
N LYS A 87 -16.83 0.23 -18.64
CA LYS A 87 -18.29 0.08 -18.88
C LYS A 87 -18.61 -1.07 -19.83
N ASP A 88 -17.72 -1.32 -20.78
CA ASP A 88 -17.81 -2.40 -21.75
C ASP A 88 -16.39 -2.87 -22.12
N PRO A 89 -16.23 -4.04 -22.78
CA PRO A 89 -14.91 -4.61 -23.07
C PRO A 89 -14.01 -3.77 -24.00
N GLY A 90 -14.58 -2.79 -24.71
CA GLY A 90 -13.86 -1.85 -25.58
C GLY A 90 -13.37 -0.59 -24.85
N ASP A 91 -13.94 -0.27 -23.70
CA ASP A 91 -13.60 0.92 -22.88
C ASP A 91 -12.31 0.73 -22.08
N ARG A 92 -11.18 0.61 -22.76
CA ARG A 92 -9.87 0.34 -22.12
C ARG A 92 -9.17 1.60 -21.64
N ASP A 93 -9.48 2.74 -22.26
CA ASP A 93 -8.86 4.03 -21.93
C ASP A 93 -9.25 4.51 -20.53
N SER A 94 -10.38 4.03 -19.98
CA SER A 94 -10.85 4.34 -18.62
C SER A 94 -10.11 3.58 -17.53
N VAL A 95 -9.39 2.50 -17.86
CA VAL A 95 -8.76 1.61 -16.87
C VAL A 95 -7.66 2.31 -16.09
N ILE A 96 -6.73 2.98 -16.79
CA ILE A 96 -5.59 3.64 -16.13
C ILE A 96 -6.05 4.78 -15.22
N PRO A 97 -6.94 5.71 -15.66
CA PRO A 97 -7.53 6.70 -14.76
C PRO A 97 -8.23 6.09 -13.54
N HIS A 98 -8.98 5.00 -13.73
CA HIS A 98 -9.66 4.31 -12.63
C HIS A 98 -8.67 3.71 -11.64
N LEU A 99 -7.66 2.98 -12.11
CA LEU A 99 -6.61 2.40 -11.26
C LEU A 99 -5.86 3.47 -10.47
N LYS A 100 -5.48 4.58 -11.12
CA LYS A 100 -4.86 5.72 -10.44
C LYS A 100 -5.75 6.28 -9.33
N SER A 101 -7.04 6.45 -9.60
CA SER A 101 -7.99 6.94 -8.58
C SER A 101 -8.09 5.99 -7.40
N VAL A 102 -8.32 4.70 -7.63
CA VAL A 102 -8.46 3.69 -6.58
C VAL A 102 -7.18 3.58 -5.75
N LEU A 103 -6.02 3.58 -6.40
CA LEU A 103 -4.73 3.51 -5.72
C LEU A 103 -4.45 4.78 -4.92
N ARG A 104 -4.81 5.96 -5.42
CA ARG A 104 -4.66 7.22 -4.69
C ARG A 104 -5.47 7.20 -3.39
N ASP A 105 -6.74 6.78 -3.47
CA ASP A 105 -7.62 6.71 -2.31
C ASP A 105 -7.11 5.68 -1.28
N PHE A 106 -6.72 4.48 -1.76
CA PHE A 106 -6.17 3.43 -0.90
C PHE A 106 -4.86 3.85 -0.23
N ASN A 107 -3.89 4.37 -0.99
CA ASN A 107 -2.59 4.77 -0.43
C ASN A 107 -2.72 5.93 0.55
N ARG A 108 -3.64 6.87 0.31
CA ARG A 108 -3.97 7.95 1.25
C ARG A 108 -4.57 7.39 2.54
N TRP A 109 -5.56 6.52 2.44
CA TRP A 109 -6.18 5.87 3.59
C TRP A 109 -5.18 5.04 4.42
N CYS A 110 -4.21 4.38 3.77
CA CYS A 110 -3.11 3.69 4.44
C CYS A 110 -2.16 4.68 5.13
N PHE A 111 -1.81 5.77 4.44
CA PHE A 111 -0.91 6.81 4.97
C PHE A 111 -1.47 7.48 6.22
N GLU A 112 -2.77 7.82 6.24
CA GLU A 112 -3.41 8.42 7.41
C GLU A 112 -3.31 7.52 8.65
N ARG A 113 -3.33 6.19 8.48
CA ARG A 113 -3.12 5.23 9.58
C ARG A 113 -1.67 5.16 10.04
N GLU A 114 -0.74 5.18 9.10
CA GLU A 114 0.68 5.25 9.42
C GLU A 114 0.98 6.55 10.19
N GLN A 115 0.41 7.67 9.76
CA GLN A 115 0.53 8.97 10.41
C GLN A 115 0.02 8.93 11.85
N ARG A 116 -1.10 8.27 12.14
CA ARG A 116 -1.61 8.09 13.52
C ARG A 116 -0.61 7.43 14.47
N LEU A 117 0.25 6.53 13.96
CA LEU A 117 1.32 5.93 14.78
C LEU A 117 2.40 6.95 15.19
N THR A 118 2.46 8.08 14.50
CA THR A 118 3.45 9.14 14.67
C THR A 118 2.91 10.39 15.39
N ASP A 119 1.61 10.45 15.69
CA ASP A 119 0.96 11.66 16.27
C ASP A 119 1.61 12.14 17.57
N ASN A 120 2.12 11.22 18.39
CA ASN A 120 2.81 11.52 19.65
C ASN A 120 4.34 11.50 19.51
N SER A 121 4.86 11.44 18.29
CA SER A 121 6.30 11.46 18.06
C SER A 121 6.86 12.85 18.34
N SER A 122 7.96 12.91 19.08
CA SER A 122 8.79 14.12 19.22
C SER A 122 9.99 14.12 18.28
N ASP A 123 10.12 13.09 17.43
CA ASP A 123 11.21 12.95 16.48
C ASP A 123 10.98 13.85 15.25
N GLY A 124 11.85 14.84 15.07
CA GLY A 124 11.76 15.82 14.00
C GLY A 124 11.89 15.22 12.61
N ASP A 125 12.61 14.11 12.44
CA ASP A 125 12.79 13.47 11.13
C ASP A 125 11.53 12.73 10.72
N ILE A 126 10.88 12.04 11.65
CA ILE A 126 9.57 11.39 11.42
C ILE A 126 8.52 12.43 11.01
N ILE A 127 8.41 13.52 11.78
CA ILE A 127 7.44 14.59 11.50
C ILE A 127 7.71 15.21 10.11
N LYS A 128 8.97 15.48 9.81
CA LYS A 128 9.39 16.04 8.52
C LYS A 128 9.01 15.11 7.36
N GLU A 129 9.20 13.81 7.52
CA GLU A 129 8.89 12.83 6.49
C GLU A 129 7.38 12.67 6.26
N MET A 130 6.59 12.55 7.33
CA MET A 130 5.13 12.50 7.22
C MET A 130 4.59 13.75 6.50
N ASN A 131 5.08 14.94 6.89
CA ASN A 131 4.71 16.21 6.22
C ASN A 131 5.20 16.29 4.76
N ARG A 132 6.29 15.60 4.40
CA ARG A 132 6.76 15.53 3.01
C ARG A 132 5.80 14.68 2.18
N ILE A 133 5.46 13.49 2.65
CA ILE A 133 4.56 12.55 1.97
C ILE A 133 3.15 13.16 1.83
N GLU A 134 2.62 13.77 2.88
CA GLU A 134 1.30 14.43 2.85
C GLU A 134 1.23 15.53 1.77
N ARG A 135 2.29 16.33 1.64
CA ARG A 135 2.36 17.37 0.59
C ARG A 135 2.43 16.79 -0.81
N LEU A 136 3.11 15.65 -0.98
CA LEU A 136 3.20 14.97 -2.27
C LEU A 136 1.85 14.41 -2.71
N PHE A 137 1.09 13.82 -1.78
CA PHE A 137 -0.27 13.33 -2.02
C PHE A 137 -1.23 14.39 -2.58
N ASN A 138 -0.98 15.67 -2.31
CA ASN A 138 -1.80 16.79 -2.79
C ASN A 138 -1.41 17.28 -4.20
N ARG A 139 -0.35 16.72 -4.78
CA ARG A 139 0.22 17.15 -6.06
C ARG A 139 0.28 16.02 -7.07
N GLU A 140 0.62 14.82 -6.59
CA GLU A 140 0.99 13.69 -7.43
C GLU A 140 0.17 12.43 -7.11
N ASP A 141 0.14 11.50 -8.08
CA ASP A 141 -0.38 10.14 -7.88
C ASP A 141 0.68 9.29 -7.20
N LEU A 142 0.55 9.08 -5.90
CA LEU A 142 1.48 8.27 -5.14
C LEU A 142 1.03 6.82 -5.01
N ILE A 143 1.98 5.91 -5.20
CA ILE A 143 1.85 4.50 -4.86
C ILE A 143 2.99 4.09 -3.92
N ARG A 144 2.74 3.08 -3.09
CA ARG A 144 3.77 2.48 -2.24
C ARG A 144 4.03 1.03 -2.63
N VAL A 145 5.26 0.70 -2.98
CA VAL A 145 5.66 -0.62 -3.50
C VAL A 145 6.94 -1.11 -2.83
N GLY A 146 7.04 -2.43 -2.64
CA GLY A 146 8.30 -3.08 -2.28
C GLY A 146 8.45 -3.38 -0.79
N PHE A 147 9.71 -3.42 -0.34
CA PHE A 147 10.05 -3.73 1.04
C PHE A 147 9.76 -2.54 1.97
N GLY A 148 9.35 -2.84 3.19
CA GLY A 148 9.11 -1.84 4.24
C GLY A 148 7.87 -0.96 4.06
N VAL A 149 6.97 -1.33 3.15
CA VAL A 149 5.66 -0.68 3.02
C VAL A 149 4.71 -1.03 4.17
N GLY A 150 4.97 -2.11 4.90
CA GLY A 150 4.20 -2.50 6.07
C GLY A 150 2.84 -3.15 5.77
N THR A 151 2.26 -3.76 6.79
CA THR A 151 1.03 -4.59 6.67
C THR A 151 -0.19 -3.80 6.19
N THR A 152 -0.26 -2.51 6.52
CA THR A 152 -1.39 -1.63 6.16
C THR A 152 -1.56 -1.49 4.65
N TYR A 153 -0.47 -1.53 3.89
CA TYR A 153 -0.48 -1.37 2.42
C TYR A 153 -0.60 -2.72 1.69
N GLN A 154 -0.31 -3.83 2.36
CA GLN A 154 -0.26 -5.17 1.76
C GLN A 154 -1.51 -6.02 2.05
N THR A 155 -2.39 -5.56 2.94
CA THR A 155 -3.50 -6.37 3.44
C THR A 155 -4.78 -5.57 3.55
N LEU A 156 -5.90 -6.29 3.65
CA LEU A 156 -7.21 -5.71 3.96
C LEU A 156 -7.41 -5.51 5.47
N PHE A 157 -6.38 -5.68 6.30
CA PHE A 157 -6.53 -5.73 7.75
C PHE A 157 -7.17 -4.44 8.30
N GLY A 158 -6.75 -3.26 7.83
CA GLY A 158 -7.32 -2.02 8.32
C GLY A 158 -8.80 -1.82 7.92
N LEU A 159 -9.27 -2.48 6.84
CA LEU A 159 -10.70 -2.50 6.49
C LEU A 159 -11.47 -3.43 7.42
N ILE A 160 -10.88 -4.56 7.80
CA ILE A 160 -11.45 -5.43 8.83
C ILE A 160 -11.53 -4.67 10.16
N GLU A 161 -10.48 -3.92 10.53
CA GLU A 161 -10.49 -3.09 11.73
C GLU A 161 -11.60 -2.02 11.72
N GLU A 162 -11.87 -1.36 10.60
CA GLU A 162 -12.96 -0.38 10.51
C GLU A 162 -14.37 -0.99 10.57
N ASN A 163 -14.55 -2.20 10.06
CA ASN A 163 -15.90 -2.79 9.88
C ASN A 163 -16.24 -3.83 10.96
N ASP A 164 -15.24 -4.48 11.53
CA ASP A 164 -15.38 -5.49 12.59
C ASP A 164 -14.13 -5.44 13.51
N PRO A 165 -14.08 -4.44 14.43
CA PRO A 165 -12.97 -4.27 15.36
C PRO A 165 -12.69 -5.49 16.23
N ASP A 166 -13.72 -6.25 16.61
CA ASP A 166 -13.60 -7.46 17.43
C ASP A 166 -12.91 -8.59 16.66
N LEU A 167 -13.31 -8.81 15.40
CA LEU A 167 -12.62 -9.75 14.52
C LEU A 167 -11.16 -9.32 14.28
N ALA A 168 -10.92 -8.03 14.05
CA ALA A 168 -9.57 -7.51 13.88
C ALA A 168 -8.72 -7.73 15.13
N ALA A 169 -9.26 -7.47 16.32
CA ALA A 169 -8.60 -7.72 17.60
C ALA A 169 -8.28 -9.21 17.79
N HIS A 170 -9.20 -10.09 17.41
CA HIS A 170 -9.01 -11.54 17.46
C HIS A 170 -7.86 -11.98 16.55
N ILE A 171 -7.90 -11.61 15.27
CA ILE A 171 -6.88 -11.96 14.27
C ILE A 171 -5.51 -11.44 14.70
N ALA A 172 -5.41 -10.15 15.06
CA ALA A 172 -4.13 -9.54 15.43
C ALA A 172 -3.57 -10.07 16.76
N SER A 173 -4.42 -10.59 17.65
CA SER A 173 -4.01 -11.29 18.87
C SER A 173 -3.47 -12.69 18.60
N GLN A 174 -3.89 -13.34 17.52
CA GLN A 174 -3.38 -14.66 17.12
C GLN A 174 -2.03 -14.58 16.40
N ILE A 175 -1.83 -13.53 15.61
CA ILE A 175 -0.61 -13.34 14.82
C ILE A 175 0.47 -12.60 15.64
N GLY A 176 0.04 -11.70 16.52
CA GLY A 176 0.93 -10.87 17.33
C GLY A 176 1.37 -11.54 18.64
N ARG A 177 2.49 -11.07 19.19
CA ARG A 177 2.96 -11.48 20.53
C ARG A 177 2.10 -10.95 21.68
N HIS A 178 1.27 -9.93 21.42
CA HIS A 178 0.44 -9.28 22.42
C HIS A 178 -1.02 -9.35 22.03
N ARG A 179 -1.87 -9.65 23.03
CA ARG A 179 -3.31 -9.53 22.89
C ARG A 179 -3.67 -8.07 22.62
N ARG A 180 -4.62 -7.87 21.70
CA ARG A 180 -5.24 -6.60 21.37
C ARG A 180 -6.70 -6.63 21.76
N THR A 181 -7.21 -5.46 22.11
CA THR A 181 -8.61 -5.24 22.45
C THR A 181 -9.11 -4.02 21.69
N VAL A 182 -10.42 -3.92 21.52
CA VAL A 182 -11.07 -2.72 20.98
C VAL A 182 -11.00 -1.64 22.05
N GLY A 183 -10.24 -0.58 21.76
CA GLY A 183 -10.03 0.58 22.62
C GLY A 183 -11.05 1.70 22.36
N ALA A 184 -10.73 2.90 22.83
CA ALA A 184 -11.56 4.07 22.57
C ALA A 184 -11.61 4.40 21.06
N GLY A 185 -12.79 4.76 20.57
CA GLY A 185 -12.99 5.07 19.15
C GLY A 185 -12.96 3.85 18.23
N GLU A 186 -13.21 2.66 18.76
CA GLU A 186 -13.27 1.39 18.00
C GLU A 186 -11.95 0.99 17.33
N LEU A 187 -10.84 1.58 17.76
CA LEU A 187 -9.49 1.27 17.28
C LEU A 187 -8.83 0.19 18.13
N LEU A 188 -7.91 -0.57 17.53
CA LEU A 188 -7.16 -1.57 18.29
C LEU A 188 -6.17 -0.93 19.25
N ASP A 189 -6.16 -1.40 20.50
CA ASP A 189 -5.14 -1.07 21.50
C ASP A 189 -4.42 -2.35 21.99
N PRO A 190 -3.08 -2.46 21.80
CA PRO A 190 -2.23 -1.59 20.97
C PRO A 190 -2.53 -1.71 19.47
N PRO A 191 -2.19 -0.71 18.64
CA PRO A 191 -2.50 -0.72 17.21
C PRO A 191 -1.82 -1.87 16.44
N TYR A 192 -2.34 -2.19 15.25
CA TYR A 192 -1.76 -3.15 14.33
C TYR A 192 -1.75 -2.63 12.88
N PRO A 193 -0.57 -2.53 12.22
CA PRO A 193 0.75 -2.70 12.80
C PRO A 193 1.06 -1.62 13.85
N LYS A 194 2.09 -1.85 14.67
CA LYS A 194 2.59 -0.87 15.66
C LYS A 194 3.96 -0.31 15.29
N THR A 195 4.40 -0.56 14.06
CA THR A 195 5.76 -0.30 13.61
C THR A 195 5.74 0.51 12.33
N ILE A 196 6.71 1.39 12.20
CA ILE A 196 7.05 2.08 10.95
C ILE A 196 8.52 1.81 10.63
N GLU A 197 8.87 1.91 9.36
CA GLU A 197 10.23 1.70 8.87
C GLU A 197 10.70 2.93 8.11
N LEU A 198 11.87 3.44 8.52
CA LEU A 198 12.50 4.61 7.91
C LEU A 198 13.97 4.27 7.65
N THR A 199 14.54 4.85 6.59
CA THR A 199 16.00 4.88 6.43
C THR A 199 16.64 5.62 7.60
N THR A 200 17.93 5.38 7.85
CA THR A 200 18.72 6.16 8.83
C THR A 200 18.75 7.66 8.50
N THR A 201 18.42 8.03 7.28
CA THR A 201 18.29 9.43 6.81
C THR A 201 16.87 9.99 6.92
N GLY A 202 15.93 9.23 7.51
CA GLY A 202 14.56 9.69 7.81
C GLY A 202 13.55 9.52 6.69
N TYR A 203 13.88 8.83 5.59
CA TYR A 203 12.95 8.59 4.48
C TYR A 203 12.18 7.28 4.62
N SER A 204 10.87 7.32 4.33
CA SER A 204 10.04 6.13 4.15
C SER A 204 10.36 5.43 2.83
N LEU A 205 10.45 4.10 2.88
CA LEU A 205 10.71 3.28 1.69
C LEU A 205 9.45 3.10 0.83
N GLY A 206 9.71 2.88 -0.46
CA GLY A 206 8.73 2.36 -1.42
C GLY A 206 7.77 3.39 -2.03
N TRP A 207 7.86 4.67 -1.67
CA TRP A 207 7.04 5.71 -2.29
C TRP A 207 7.51 6.01 -3.71
N LEU A 208 6.58 5.91 -4.65
CA LEU A 208 6.78 6.20 -6.07
C LEU A 208 5.69 7.16 -6.54
N GLU A 209 6.06 8.04 -7.46
CA GLU A 209 5.14 8.84 -8.26
C GLU A 209 4.78 8.07 -9.53
N TRP A 210 3.49 8.03 -9.87
CA TRP A 210 2.96 7.43 -11.10
C TRP A 210 2.61 8.50 -12.14
#